data_AF-A0A935Z1X7-F1
#
_entry.id   AF-A0A935Z1X7-F1
#
_cell.length_a   1.000
_cell.length_b   1.000
_cell.length_c   1.000
_cell.angle_alpha   90.00
_cell.angle_beta   90.00
_cell.angle_gamma   90.00
#
_symmetry.space_group_name_H-M   'P 1'
#
loop_
_entity.id
_entity.type
_entity.pdbx_description
1 polymer ?
#
loop_
_entity_poly.entity_id
_entity_poly.type
_entity_poly.pdbx_seq_one_letter_code
_entity_poly.pdbx_strand_id
1 'polypeptide(L)'
;MFCISVHITPEHSRGFDQQRFLQKVKSIRSPEVDAFEEKNQFHLSFHFFTEYPSDLWTKLQMALFDQSEYAETLLAISIVTCEGENEDEYWLLHHFDQSQQLDQLK
;
A
#
# COMPACT_ATOMS: atom_id res chain seq x y z
N MET A 1 13.91 11.29 -0.84
CA MET A 1 12.65 10.83 -1.46
C MET A 1 12.06 9.71 -0.63
N PHE A 2 10.73 9.68 -0.48
CA PHE A 2 10.00 8.62 0.23
C PHE A 2 9.24 7.72 -0.75
N CYS A 3 8.98 6.49 -0.35
CA CYS A 3 8.13 5.53 -1.05
C CYS A 3 7.05 5.01 -0.11
N ILE A 4 5.78 5.19 -0.48
CA ILE A 4 4.67 4.47 0.16
C ILE A 4 4.41 3.20 -0.65
N SER A 5 4.49 2.04 -0.02
CA SER A 5 4.29 0.74 -0.67
C SER A 5 3.02 0.08 -0.15
N VAL A 6 2.12 -0.29 -1.04
CA VAL A 6 0.95 -1.13 -0.72
C VAL A 6 1.26 -2.55 -1.16
N HIS A 7 1.43 -3.45 -0.21
CA HIS A 7 1.71 -4.86 -0.45
C HIS A 7 0.43 -5.67 -0.31
N ILE A 8 0.13 -6.50 -1.31
CA ILE A 8 -0.95 -7.49 -1.21
C ILE A 8 -0.35 -8.79 -0.66
N THR A 9 -1.03 -9.36 0.33
CA THR A 9 -0.67 -10.66 0.90
C THR A 9 -0.56 -11.73 -0.19
N PRO A 10 0.49 -12.57 -0.19
CA PRO A 10 0.76 -13.53 -1.27
C PRO A 10 -0.43 -14.45 -1.62
N GLU A 11 -1.26 -14.78 -0.62
CA GLU A 11 -2.45 -15.61 -0.77
C GLU A 11 -3.51 -14.97 -1.69
N HIS A 12 -3.54 -13.64 -1.75
CA HIS A 12 -4.53 -12.86 -2.51
C HIS A 12 -3.95 -12.21 -3.78
N SER A 13 -2.62 -12.11 -3.90
CA SER A 13 -1.93 -11.37 -4.96
C SER A 13 -2.28 -11.82 -6.38
N ARG A 14 -2.45 -13.14 -6.65
CA ARG A 14 -2.79 -13.63 -8.00
C ARG A 14 -4.20 -13.27 -8.44
N GLY A 15 -5.14 -13.21 -7.49
CA GLY A 15 -6.55 -12.90 -7.76
C GLY A 15 -6.88 -11.42 -7.59
N PHE A 16 -5.90 -10.59 -7.24
CA PHE A 16 -6.13 -9.19 -6.95
C PHE A 16 -6.51 -8.40 -8.20
N ASP A 17 -7.60 -7.63 -8.11
CA ASP A 17 -8.06 -6.76 -9.20
C ASP A 17 -7.20 -5.48 -9.28
N GLN A 18 -6.05 -5.63 -9.95
CA GLN A 18 -5.10 -4.53 -10.16
C GLN A 18 -5.72 -3.37 -10.93
N GLN A 19 -6.60 -3.65 -11.90
CA GLN A 19 -7.20 -2.58 -12.70
C GLN A 19 -8.10 -1.70 -11.84
N ARG A 20 -8.95 -2.30 -11.00
CA ARG A 20 -9.79 -1.55 -10.06
C ARG A 20 -8.94 -0.76 -9.06
N PHE A 21 -7.85 -1.34 -8.55
CA PHE A 21 -6.90 -0.63 -7.70
C PHE A 21 -6.34 0.62 -8.40
N LEU A 22 -5.78 0.43 -9.60
CA LEU A 22 -5.17 1.51 -10.38
C LEU A 22 -6.17 2.61 -10.72
N GLN A 23 -7.43 2.28 -11.02
CA GLN A 23 -8.48 3.28 -11.23
C GLN A 23 -8.75 4.14 -9.99
N LYS A 24 -8.69 3.56 -8.79
CA LYS A 24 -8.90 4.28 -7.52
C LYS A 24 -7.79 5.28 -7.22
N VAL A 25 -6.54 4.93 -7.53
CA VAL A 25 -5.38 5.77 -7.20
C VAL A 25 -4.96 6.71 -8.35
N LYS A 26 -5.51 6.53 -9.56
CA LYS A 26 -5.13 7.27 -10.77
C LYS A 26 -5.15 8.79 -10.61
N SER A 27 -6.11 9.35 -9.89
CA SER A 27 -6.22 10.80 -9.68
C SER A 27 -5.29 11.34 -8.58
N ILE A 28 -4.70 10.45 -7.77
CA ILE A 28 -3.81 10.79 -6.67
C ILE A 28 -2.37 10.73 -7.16
N ARG A 29 -1.93 9.55 -7.58
CA ARG A 29 -0.57 9.26 -8.03
C ARG A 29 -0.54 7.91 -8.74
N SER A 30 0.18 7.79 -9.85
CA SER A 30 0.43 6.50 -10.47
C SER A 30 1.51 5.75 -9.69
N PRO A 31 1.24 4.51 -9.22
CA PRO A 31 2.28 3.69 -8.63
C PRO A 31 3.15 3.04 -9.71
N GLU A 32 4.37 2.69 -9.33
CA GLU A 32 5.10 1.60 -9.97
C GLU A 32 4.53 0.27 -9.46
N VAL A 33 4.22 -0.65 -10.38
CA VAL A 33 3.67 -1.96 -10.04
C VAL A 33 4.81 -2.97 -10.08
N ASP A 34 5.08 -3.59 -8.94
CA ASP A 34 6.04 -4.68 -8.83
C ASP A 34 5.30 -6.00 -8.62
N ALA A 35 5.59 -6.98 -9.48
CA ALA A 35 4.94 -8.27 -9.50
C ALA A 35 5.94 -9.35 -9.88
N PHE A 36 6.23 -10.26 -8.95
CA PHE A 36 7.24 -11.30 -9.13
C PHE A 36 6.86 -12.59 -8.40
N GLU A 37 7.52 -13.69 -8.79
CA GLU A 37 7.43 -14.96 -8.08
C GLU A 37 8.71 -15.22 -7.27
N GLU A 38 8.56 -15.49 -5.98
CA GLU A 38 9.66 -15.92 -5.11
C GLU A 38 9.20 -17.14 -4.30
N LYS A 39 10.01 -18.21 -4.24
CA LYS A 39 9.71 -19.41 -3.43
C LYS A 39 8.29 -19.98 -3.64
N ASN A 40 7.81 -19.97 -4.89
CA ASN A 40 6.44 -20.37 -5.29
C ASN A 40 5.29 -19.49 -4.75
N GLN A 41 5.60 -18.31 -4.23
CA GLN A 41 4.64 -17.28 -3.84
C GLN A 41 4.66 -16.15 -4.86
N PHE A 42 3.47 -15.62 -5.19
CA PHE A 42 3.34 -14.47 -6.07
C PHE A 42 3.22 -13.22 -5.20
N HIS A 43 4.15 -12.29 -5.38
CA HIS A 43 4.19 -11.03 -4.66
C HIS A 43 3.67 -9.93 -5.57
N LEU A 44 2.86 -9.04 -5.00
CA LEU A 44 2.30 -7.90 -5.70
C LEU A 44 2.37 -6.66 -4.80
N SER A 45 3.06 -5.65 -5.29
CA SER A 45 3.26 -4.39 -4.58
C SER A 45 3.00 -3.19 -5.49
N PHE A 46 2.52 -2.10 -4.91
CA PHE A 46 2.32 -0.82 -5.58
C PHE A 46 3.13 0.25 -4.86
N HIS A 47 4.12 0.81 -5.56
CA HIS A 47 5.09 1.74 -5.00
C HIS A 47 4.80 3.17 -5.44
N PHE A 48 4.58 4.07 -4.49
CA PHE A 48 4.27 5.47 -4.74
C PHE A 48 5.39 6.38 -4.23
N PHE A 49 6.23 6.85 -5.15
CA PHE A 49 7.32 7.77 -4.85
C PHE A 49 6.85 9.21 -4.69
N THR A 50 7.30 9.86 -3.62
CA THR A 50 6.90 11.23 -3.24
C THR A 50 7.94 11.93 -2.37
N GLU A 51 7.94 13.27 -2.39
CA GLU A 51 8.62 14.11 -1.40
C GLU A 51 7.71 14.49 -0.22
N TYR A 52 6.41 14.19 -0.33
CA TYR A 52 5.38 14.57 0.63
C TYR A 52 4.60 13.32 1.09
N PRO A 53 5.18 12.46 1.94
CA PRO A 53 4.57 11.19 2.32
C PRO A 53 3.28 11.38 3.11
N SER A 54 3.22 12.35 4.03
CA SER A 54 2.02 12.61 4.85
C SER A 54 0.80 13.01 4.00
N ASP A 55 1.00 13.93 3.05
CA ASP A 55 -0.04 14.36 2.12
C ASP A 55 -0.49 13.25 1.17
N LEU A 56 0.45 12.45 0.68
CA LEU A 56 0.15 11.31 -0.18
C LEU A 56 -0.63 10.24 0.59
N TRP A 57 -0.18 9.91 1.80
CA TRP A 57 -0.82 8.90 2.63
C TRP A 57 -2.26 9.26 2.94
N THR A 58 -2.52 10.51 3.35
CA THR A 58 -3.87 11.00 3.61
C THR A 58 -4.79 10.79 2.39
N LYS A 59 -4.32 11.12 1.19
CA LYS A 59 -5.10 10.93 -0.05
C LYS A 59 -5.35 9.45 -0.36
N LEU A 60 -4.33 8.61 -0.16
CA LEU A 60 -4.45 7.16 -0.37
C LEU A 60 -5.42 6.53 0.64
N GLN A 61 -5.35 6.90 1.92
CA GLN A 61 -6.30 6.48 2.95
C GLN A 61 -7.74 6.79 2.53
N MET A 62 -8.01 8.04 2.14
CA MET A 62 -9.35 8.45 1.72
C MET A 62 -9.88 7.66 0.51
N ALA A 63 -9.01 7.29 -0.44
CA ALA A 63 -9.44 6.61 -1.66
C ALA A 63 -9.50 5.08 -1.55
N LEU A 64 -8.67 4.49 -0.71
CA LEU A 64 -8.49 3.04 -0.61
C LEU A 64 -9.11 2.45 0.66
N PHE A 65 -9.11 3.18 1.76
CA PHE A 65 -9.43 2.65 3.09
C PHE A 65 -10.66 3.31 3.73
N ASP A 66 -11.02 4.53 3.34
CA ASP A 66 -12.24 5.18 3.83
C ASP A 66 -13.47 4.85 2.96
N GLN A 67 -14.55 4.45 3.63
CA GLN A 67 -15.93 4.38 3.12
C GLN A 67 -16.10 3.90 1.67
N SER A 68 -15.58 2.71 1.35
CA SER A 68 -15.91 2.04 0.10
C SER A 68 -15.99 0.52 0.30
N GLU A 69 -16.83 -0.15 -0.50
CA GLU A 69 -16.86 -1.62 -0.61
C GLU A 69 -15.47 -2.22 -0.93
N TYR A 70 -14.57 -1.41 -1.50
CA TYR A 70 -13.20 -1.79 -1.81
C TYR A 70 -12.29 -1.78 -0.58
N ALA A 71 -12.62 -0.96 0.43
CA ALA A 71 -11.83 -0.83 1.66
C ALA A 71 -11.86 -2.11 2.48
N GLU A 72 -13.01 -2.78 2.62
CA GLU A 72 -13.11 -4.03 3.39
C GLU A 72 -12.17 -5.11 2.84
N THR A 73 -12.05 -5.19 1.52
CA THR A 73 -11.14 -6.14 0.87
C THR A 73 -9.69 -5.78 1.16
N LEU A 74 -9.30 -4.53 0.89
CA LEU A 74 -7.92 -4.06 1.08
C LEU A 74 -7.46 -4.14 2.54
N LEU A 75 -8.32 -3.77 3.49
CA LEU A 75 -8.03 -3.81 4.92
C LEU A 75 -7.64 -5.22 5.37
N ALA A 76 -8.27 -6.26 4.82
CA ALA A 76 -8.05 -7.64 5.21
C ALA A 76 -6.85 -8.31 4.56
N ILE A 77 -6.28 -7.74 3.49
CA ILE A 77 -5.29 -8.43 2.64
C ILE A 77 -4.04 -7.63 2.35
N SER A 78 -3.85 -6.45 2.96
CA SER A 78 -2.74 -5.57 2.64
C SER A 78 -1.91 -5.12 3.84
N ILE A 79 -0.66 -4.78 3.54
CA ILE A 79 0.25 -4.06 4.42
C ILE A 79 0.64 -2.77 3.68
N VAL A 80 0.69 -1.65 4.39
CA VAL A 80 1.21 -0.40 3.83
C VAL A 80 2.40 0.08 4.64
N THR A 81 3.52 0.32 3.96
CA THR A 81 4.74 0.87 4.55
C THR A 81 5.07 2.22 3.93
N CYS A 82 5.84 3.03 4.65
CA CYS A 82 6.53 4.17 4.09
C CYS A 82 8.02 4.05 4.41
N GLU A 83 8.84 4.18 3.38
CA GLU A 83 10.29 4.03 3.46
C GLU A 83 10.97 5.30 2.94
N GLY A 84 11.95 5.80 3.68
CA GLY A 84 12.83 6.89 3.27
C GLY A 84 14.14 6.39 2.67
N GLU A 85 15.10 7.30 2.49
CA GLU A 85 16.43 6.96 1.97
C GLU A 85 17.36 6.45 3.07
N ASN A 86 17.08 6.82 4.33
CA ASN A 86 17.89 6.42 5.47
C ASN A 86 17.34 5.13 6.11
N GLU A 87 18.22 4.32 6.70
CA GLU A 87 17.86 3.03 7.32
C GLU A 87 16.85 3.18 8.47
N ASP A 88 16.83 4.34 9.13
CA ASP A 88 15.93 4.64 10.24
C ASP A 88 14.55 5.16 9.79
N GLU A 89 14.33 5.37 8.49
CA GLU A 89 13.11 5.93 7.92
C GLU A 89 12.18 4.82 7.44
N TYR A 90 11.55 4.14 8.39
CA TYR A 90 10.56 3.10 8.13
C TYR A 90 9.32 3.32 9.00
N TRP A 91 8.14 3.30 8.38
CA TRP A 91 6.86 3.41 9.07
C TRP A 91 5.87 2.36 8.57
N LEU A 92 5.24 1.63 9.51
CA LEU A 92 4.13 0.73 9.22
C LEU A 92 2.81 1.51 9.31
N LEU A 93 2.22 1.84 8.17
CA LEU A 93 1.05 2.71 8.10
C LEU A 93 -0.28 1.97 8.15
N HIS A 94 -0.30 0.72 7.68
CA HIS A 94 -1.45 -0.19 7.75
C HIS A 94 -0.99 -1.63 7.79
N HIS A 95 -1.72 -2.48 8.51
CA HIS A 95 -1.53 -3.93 8.48
C HIS A 95 -2.90 -4.60 8.59
N PHE A 96 -3.08 -5.71 7.86
CA PHE A 96 -4.28 -6.53 7.97
C PHE A 96 -4.48 -7.19 9.35
N ASP A 97 -3.43 -7.21 10.17
CA ASP A 97 -3.44 -7.77 11.52
C ASP A 97 -3.56 -6.60 12.49
N GLN A 98 -4.73 -6.49 13.10
CA GLN A 98 -5.07 -5.38 13.99
C GLN A 98 -4.30 -5.39 15.31
N SER A 99 -3.53 -6.46 15.60
CA SER A 99 -2.65 -6.50 16.77
C SER A 99 -1.34 -5.75 16.55
N GLN A 100 -1.01 -5.39 15.31
CA GLN A 100 0.18 -4.62 14.99
C GLN A 100 0.05 -3.17 15.44
N GLN A 101 1.12 -2.64 16.03
CA GLN A 101 1.20 -1.22 16.34
C GLN A 101 1.54 -0.45 15.06
N LEU A 102 0.67 0.49 14.68
CA LEU A 102 0.87 1.33 13.50
C LEU A 102 1.59 2.62 13.86
N ASP A 103 2.39 3.09 12.91
CA ASP A 103 3.06 4.36 12.94
C ASP A 103 2.16 5.48 12.39
N GLN A 104 2.56 6.72 12.64
CA GLN A 104 1.91 7.90 12.09
C GLN A 104 2.95 8.80 11.41
N LEU A 105 2.68 9.15 10.16
CA LEU A 105 3.41 10.22 9.49
C LEU A 105 3.05 11.56 10.14
N LYS A 106 4.05 12.39 10.41
CA LYS A 106 3.89 13.73 10.97
C LYS A 106 3.81 14.80 9.89
#